data_AF-A0A925I0E1-F1
#
_entry.id   AF-A0A925I0E1-F1
#
_cell.length_a   1.000
_cell.length_b   1.000
_cell.length_c   1.000
_cell.angle_alpha   90.00
_cell.angle_beta   90.00
_cell.angle_gamma   90.00
#
_symmetry.space_group_name_H-M   'P 1'
#
loop_
_entity.id
_entity.type
_entity.pdbx_description
1 polymer ?
#
loop_
_entity_poly.entity_id
_entity_poly.type
_entity_poly.pdbx_seq_one_letter_code
_entity_poly.pdbx_strand_id
1 'polypeptide(L)'
;MTLWEVDIHPAPGEPDLLGRSTAAQAHDLGLGDLSIQAARGFLVQGDLSAADIERLANELFADLVVERPVVGKVGDDALSSDPAASSGRAAPSLTLIHVL
;
A
#
# COMPACT_ATOMS: atom_id res chain seq x y z
N MET A 1 -3.85 22.61 8.47
CA MET A 1 -4.53 21.37 8.03
C MET A 1 -3.46 20.42 7.57
N THR A 2 -3.54 19.18 8.03
CA THR A 2 -2.60 18.12 7.71
C THR A 2 -3.14 17.30 6.54
N LEU A 3 -2.26 16.87 5.65
CA LEU A 3 -2.58 15.90 4.60
C LEU A 3 -2.04 14.54 5.01
N TRP A 4 -2.93 13.57 5.13
CA TRP A 4 -2.64 12.20 5.50
C TRP A 4 -2.78 11.28 4.29
N GLU A 5 -2.04 10.19 4.33
CA GLU A 5 -2.08 9.10 3.38
C GLU A 5 -2.40 7.80 4.09
N VAL A 6 -3.28 7.01 3.49
CA VAL A 6 -3.69 5.69 3.96
C VAL A 6 -3.52 4.69 2.83
N ASP A 7 -2.52 3.82 2.96
CA ASP A 7 -2.27 2.73 2.03
C ASP A 7 -2.84 1.42 2.55
N ILE A 8 -3.67 0.79 1.75
CA ILE A 8 -4.33 -0.46 2.10
C ILE A 8 -3.67 -1.58 1.31
N HIS A 9 -2.97 -2.44 2.03
CA HIS A 9 -2.33 -3.64 1.47
C HIS A 9 -3.15 -4.88 1.79
N PRO A 10 -2.95 -5.99 1.05
CA PRO A 10 -3.40 -7.30 1.51
C PRO A 10 -2.82 -7.64 2.89
N ALA A 11 -3.60 -8.32 3.72
CA ALA A 11 -3.14 -8.84 5.00
C ALA A 11 -2.07 -9.94 4.79
N PRO A 12 -1.21 -10.22 5.79
CA PRO A 12 -0.21 -11.27 5.68
C PRO A 12 -0.81 -12.63 5.33
N GLY A 13 -0.33 -13.24 4.24
CA GLY A 13 -0.83 -14.52 3.75
C GLY A 13 -1.96 -14.41 2.72
N GLU A 14 -2.57 -13.24 2.58
CA GLU A 14 -3.59 -12.99 1.56
C GLU A 14 -2.96 -12.69 0.19
N PRO A 15 -3.62 -13.08 -0.92
CA PRO A 15 -3.11 -12.85 -2.25
C PRO A 15 -3.27 -11.38 -2.65
N ASP A 16 -2.20 -10.78 -3.19
CA ASP A 16 -2.29 -9.50 -3.88
C ASP A 16 -2.90 -9.66 -5.28
N LEU A 17 -4.23 -9.64 -5.35
CA LEU A 17 -4.97 -9.77 -6.60
C LEU A 17 -4.77 -8.57 -7.53
N LEU A 18 -4.60 -7.37 -6.97
CA LEU A 18 -4.37 -6.15 -7.74
C LEU A 18 -2.98 -6.16 -8.37
N GLY A 19 -1.94 -6.52 -7.61
CA GLY A 19 -0.59 -6.69 -8.10
C GLY A 19 -0.50 -7.76 -9.20
N ARG A 20 -1.15 -8.92 -9.00
CA ARG A 20 -1.21 -9.99 -10.02
C ARG A 20 -1.89 -9.55 -11.31
N SER A 21 -3.04 -8.90 -11.21
CA SER A 21 -3.77 -8.44 -12.39
C SER A 21 -3.02 -7.33 -13.13
N THR A 22 -2.34 -6.43 -12.40
CA THR A 22 -1.50 -5.39 -12.98
C THR A 22 -0.27 -5.98 -13.67
N ALA A 23 0.37 -7.00 -13.07
CA ALA A 23 1.51 -7.68 -13.68
C ALA A 23 1.13 -8.38 -15.00
N ALA A 24 -0.04 -9.04 -15.03
CA ALA A 24 -0.57 -9.63 -16.26
C ALA A 24 -0.83 -8.57 -17.34
N GLN A 25 -1.44 -7.43 -16.98
CA GLN A 25 -1.64 -6.31 -17.91
C GLN A 25 -0.33 -5.74 -18.44
N ALA A 26 0.70 -5.61 -17.58
CA ALA A 26 2.01 -5.13 -17.98
C ALA A 26 2.67 -6.07 -19.00
N HIS A 27 2.58 -7.39 -18.77
CA HIS A 27 3.03 -8.39 -19.74
C HIS A 27 2.30 -8.26 -21.08
N ASP A 28 0.97 -8.14 -21.06
CA ASP A 28 0.15 -8.00 -22.27
C ASP A 28 0.45 -6.72 -23.06
N LEU A 29 0.89 -5.65 -22.37
CA LEU A 29 1.36 -4.40 -22.98
C LEU A 29 2.81 -4.45 -23.48
N GLY A 30 3.51 -5.58 -23.30
CA GLY A 30 4.91 -5.75 -23.71
C GLY A 30 5.93 -5.09 -22.78
N LEU A 31 5.56 -4.80 -21.52
CA LEU A 31 6.46 -4.24 -20.50
C LEU A 31 7.31 -5.31 -19.80
N GLY A 32 7.13 -6.58 -20.16
CA GLY A 32 7.86 -7.72 -19.62
C GLY A 32 7.25 -8.30 -18.35
N ASP A 33 7.94 -9.29 -17.76
CA ASP A 33 7.52 -9.97 -16.54
C ASP A 33 7.89 -9.13 -15.31
N LEU A 34 6.93 -8.34 -14.83
CA LEU A 34 7.10 -7.50 -13.65
C LEU A 34 6.60 -8.20 -12.38
N SER A 35 7.36 -8.06 -11.29
CA SER A 35 6.87 -8.35 -9.94
C SER A 35 6.25 -7.08 -9.36
N ILE A 36 4.94 -7.07 -9.17
CA ILE A 36 4.19 -5.90 -8.71
C ILE A 36 3.58 -6.19 -7.34
N GLN A 37 3.74 -5.25 -6.43
CA GLN A 37 2.96 -5.15 -5.20
C GLN A 37 2.06 -3.93 -5.30
N ALA A 38 0.78 -4.10 -5.04
CA ALA A 38 -0.20 -3.04 -5.14
C ALA A 38 -0.83 -2.73 -3.78
N ALA A 39 -1.22 -1.46 -3.63
CA ALA A 39 -1.98 -0.96 -2.50
C ALA A 39 -3.09 -0.05 -3.02
N ARG A 40 -4.16 0.11 -2.25
CA ARG A 40 -5.18 1.14 -2.49
C ARG A 40 -4.87 2.34 -1.59
N GLY A 41 -4.51 3.46 -2.18
CA GLY A 41 -4.18 4.70 -1.46
C GLY A 41 -5.37 5.65 -1.31
N PHE A 42 -5.44 6.37 -0.19
CA PHE A 42 -6.35 7.49 0.03
C PHE A 42 -5.59 8.71 0.56
N LEU A 43 -5.89 9.89 0.00
CA LEU A 43 -5.43 11.16 0.55
C LEU A 43 -6.55 11.82 1.36
N VAL A 44 -6.28 12.11 2.63
CA VAL A 44 -7.24 12.68 3.57
C VAL A 44 -6.71 13.99 4.14
N GLN A 45 -7.34 15.11 3.76
CA GLN A 45 -6.96 16.44 4.24
C GLN A 45 -7.92 16.92 5.32
N GLY A 46 -7.40 17.35 6.47
CA GLY A 46 -8.24 17.85 7.55
C GLY A 46 -7.49 18.30 8.79
N ASP A 47 -8.26 18.68 9.80
CA ASP A 47 -7.75 18.87 11.16
C ASP A 47 -7.91 17.55 11.94
N LEU A 48 -7.16 16.53 11.51
CA LEU A 48 -7.19 15.18 12.05
C LEU A 48 -5.90 14.91 12.82
N SER A 49 -6.04 14.34 14.02
CA SER A 49 -4.92 13.77 14.75
C SER A 49 -4.48 12.42 14.15
N ALA A 50 -3.31 11.93 14.54
CA ALA A 50 -2.85 10.58 14.17
C ALA A 50 -3.89 9.50 14.60
N ALA A 51 -4.42 9.61 15.82
CA ALA A 51 -5.43 8.69 16.34
C ALA A 51 -6.73 8.73 15.53
N ASP A 52 -7.14 9.89 15.01
CA ASP A 52 -8.34 10.00 14.19
C ASP A 52 -8.18 9.28 12.85
N ILE A 53 -7.05 9.48 12.17
CA ILE A 53 -6.80 8.83 10.88
C ILE A 53 -6.55 7.32 11.04
N GLU A 54 -5.88 6.90 12.12
CA GLU A 54 -5.73 5.48 12.46
C GLU A 54 -7.09 4.81 12.69
N ARG A 55 -8.00 5.49 13.39
CA ARG A 55 -9.38 5.00 13.57
C ARG A 55 -10.09 4.87 12.22
N LEU A 56 -10.03 5.89 11.37
CA LEU A 56 -10.65 5.85 10.03
C LEU A 56 -10.07 4.71 9.17
N ALA A 57 -8.75 4.51 9.22
CA ALA A 57 -8.08 3.43 8.51
C ALA A 57 -8.61 2.04 8.93
N ASN A 58 -8.76 1.83 10.23
CA ASN A 58 -9.16 0.54 10.80
C ASN A 58 -10.67 0.27 10.78
N GLU A 59 -11.51 1.32 10.83
CA GLU A 59 -12.96 1.16 10.99
C GLU A 59 -13.76 1.47 9.71
N LEU A 60 -13.18 2.20 8.75
CA LEU A 60 -13.89 2.65 7.56
C LEU A 60 -13.20 2.24 6.25
N PHE A 61 -11.88 2.40 6.15
CA PHE A 61 -11.19 2.24 4.89
C PHE A 61 -10.83 0.78 4.54
N ALA A 62 -10.42 -0.01 5.53
CA ALA A 62 -9.92 -1.37 5.34
C ALA A 62 -10.83 -2.44 5.97
N ASP A 63 -10.97 -3.58 5.30
CA ASP A 63 -11.46 -4.82 5.90
C ASP A 63 -10.28 -5.56 6.57
N LEU A 64 -10.15 -5.40 7.89
CA LEU A 64 -9.02 -5.94 8.66
C LEU A 64 -8.90 -7.48 8.66
N VAL A 65 -9.88 -8.21 8.10
CA VAL A 65 -9.76 -9.67 7.93
C VAL A 65 -8.79 -10.01 6.79
N VAL A 66 -8.82 -9.22 5.71
CA VAL A 66 -8.09 -9.51 4.48
C VAL A 66 -7.16 -8.38 4.02
N GLU A 67 -7.25 -7.23 4.67
CA GLU A 67 -6.47 -6.03 4.38
C GLU A 67 -5.73 -5.53 5.63
N ARG A 68 -4.65 -4.78 5.41
CA ARG A 68 -3.86 -4.12 6.44
C ARG A 68 -3.58 -2.68 6.00
N PRO A 69 -4.09 -1.67 6.74
CA PRO A 69 -3.77 -0.28 6.45
C PRO A 69 -2.37 0.08 6.97
N VAL A 70 -1.71 1.01 6.28
CA VAL A 70 -0.53 1.77 6.69
C VAL A 70 -0.91 3.23 6.59
N VAL A 71 -0.62 3.99 7.64
CA VAL A 71 -1.01 5.41 7.73
C VAL A 71 0.22 6.25 7.99
N GLY A 72 0.32 7.38 7.30
CA GLY A 72 1.40 8.34 7.48
C GLY A 72 0.98 9.72 7.03
N LYS A 73 1.77 10.73 7.38
CA LYS A 73 1.66 12.03 6.69
C LYS A 73 2.16 11.85 5.27
N VAL A 74 1.63 12.62 4.31
CA VAL A 74 2.15 12.55 2.95
C VAL A 74 3.66 12.85 2.94
N GLY A 75 4.42 11.95 2.32
CA GLY A 75 5.88 12.00 2.27
C GLY A 75 6.60 11.41 3.49
N ASP A 76 5.89 10.74 4.39
CA ASP A 76 6.50 9.98 5.48
C ASP A 76 7.23 8.74 4.94
N ASP A 77 8.46 8.50 5.40
CA ASP A 77 9.31 7.38 4.97
C ASP A 77 8.64 6.02 5.21
N ALA A 78 7.77 5.93 6.22
CA ALA A 78 7.02 4.72 6.52
C ALA A 78 6.14 4.24 5.33
N LEU A 79 5.65 5.17 4.50
CA LEU A 79 4.83 4.88 3.30
C LEU A 79 5.69 4.45 2.10
N SER A 80 6.97 4.82 2.12
CA SER A 80 7.95 4.43 1.09
C SER A 80 8.78 3.20 1.48
N SER A 81 8.31 2.42 2.46
CA SER A 81 8.96 1.18 2.88
C SER A 81 8.51 0.00 2.01
N ASP A 82 9.41 -0.95 1.75
CA ASP A 82 9.03 -2.21 1.09
C ASP A 82 7.97 -2.97 1.92
N PRO A 83 6.73 -3.14 1.42
CA PRO A 83 5.69 -3.89 2.12
C PRO A 83 6.11 -5.35 2.37
N ALA A 84 6.92 -5.93 1.48
CA ALA A 84 7.43 -7.29 1.53
C ALA A 84 8.51 -7.51 2.60
N ALA A 85 9.19 -6.45 3.08
CA ALA A 85 10.19 -6.56 4.13
C ALA A 85 9.59 -7.08 5.46
N SER A 86 8.29 -6.83 5.68
CA SER A 86 7.51 -7.41 6.79
C SER A 86 7.25 -8.92 6.63
N SER A 87 7.44 -9.47 5.44
CA SER A 87 7.15 -10.86 5.06
C SER A 87 8.36 -11.81 5.14
N GLY A 88 9.53 -11.33 5.58
CA GLY A 88 10.73 -12.16 5.83
C GLY A 88 11.44 -12.69 4.59
N ARG A 89 11.10 -12.24 3.38
CA ARG A 89 11.75 -12.65 2.13
C ARG A 89 12.76 -11.60 1.69
N ALA A 90 14.02 -11.99 1.53
CA ALA A 90 15.06 -11.09 1.01
C ALA A 90 14.71 -10.69 -0.43
N ALA A 91 14.50 -9.39 -0.65
CA ALA A 91 14.15 -8.86 -1.95
C ALA A 91 15.39 -8.74 -2.87
N PRO A 92 15.26 -9.02 -4.18
CA PRO A 92 16.24 -8.55 -5.18
C PRO A 92 16.30 -7.02 -5.18
N SER A 93 17.19 -6.41 -5.97
CA SER A 93 17.26 -4.95 -6.13
C SER A 93 15.93 -4.41 -6.71
N LEU A 94 14.99 -4.06 -5.84
CA LEU A 94 13.70 -3.49 -6.21
C LEU A 94 13.85 -1.98 -6.38
N THR A 95 13.22 -1.44 -7.42
CA THR A 95 12.93 -0.01 -7.51
C THR A 95 11.52 0.17 -6.98
N LEU A 96 11.39 0.74 -5.78
CA LEU A 96 10.08 1.14 -5.27
C LEU A 96 9.61 2.35 -6.08
N ILE A 97 8.48 2.21 -6.74
CA ILE A 97 7.79 3.33 -7.39
C ILE A 97 6.52 3.55 -6.60
N HIS A 98 6.55 4.54 -5.71
CA HIS A 98 5.35 4.98 -5.01
C HIS A 98 4.56 5.90 -5.95
N VAL A 99 3.41 5.42 -6.42
CA VAL A 99 2.53 6.16 -7.34
C VAL A 99 1.28 6.58 -6.56
N LEU A 100 1.23 7.87 -6.22
CA LEU A 100 0.05 8.55 -5.66
C LEU A 100 -1.09 8.65 -6.68
#